data_AF-A0A7C5JQJ0-F1
#
_entry.id   AF-A0A7C5JQJ0-F1
#
_cell.length_a   1.000
_cell.length_b   1.000
_cell.length_c   1.000
_cell.angle_alpha   90.00
_cell.angle_beta   90.00
_cell.angle_gamma   90.00
#
_symmetry.space_group_name_H-M   'P 1'
#
loop_
_entity.id
_entity.type
_entity.pdbx_description
1 polymer ?
#
loop_
_entity_poly.entity_id
_entity_poly.type
_entity_poly.pdbx_seq_one_letter_code
_entity_poly.pdbx_strand_id
1 'polypeptide(L)' 'MVARDVQRELEKYANDKRKNSNEWFFKTEKGEYGEGDRFMGVSMPDIRKAIKGFSTLSFTEISKLLNSPI' A
#
# COMPACT_ATOMS: atom_id res chain seq x y z
N MET A 1 16.79 -5.31 6.28
CA MET A 1 15.39 -5.47 5.81
C MET A 1 15.27 -4.76 4.47
N VAL A 2 14.53 -5.34 3.52
CA VAL A 2 14.34 -4.72 2.20
C VAL A 2 12.86 -4.37 1.97
N ALA A 3 12.59 -3.42 1.08
CA ALA A 3 11.26 -2.95 0.73
C ALA A 3 10.30 -4.09 0.37
N ARG A 4 10.80 -5.11 -0.33
CA ARG A 4 10.02 -6.31 -0.71
C ARG A 4 9.46 -7.08 0.48
N ASP A 5 10.15 -7.06 1.62
CA ASP A 5 9.69 -7.76 2.82
C ASP A 5 8.52 -7.01 3.47
N VAL A 6 8.56 -5.66 3.44
CA VAL A 6 7.45 -4.82 3.90
C VAL A 6 6.22 -5.04 3.02
N GLN A 7 6.38 -5.06 1.68
CA GLN A 7 5.29 -5.33 0.75
C GLN A 7 4.65 -6.70 1.02
N ARG A 8 5.46 -7.76 1.16
CA ARG A 8 4.97 -9.10 1.50
C ARG A 8 4.25 -9.15 2.84
N GLU A 9 4.67 -8.37 3.83
CA GLU A 9 3.97 -8.31 5.11
C GLU A 9 2.62 -7.60 4.99
N LEU A 10 2.54 -6.54 4.20
CA LEU A 10 1.30 -5.81 3.93
C LEU A 10 0.29 -6.64 3.11
N GLU A 11 0.77 -7.43 2.15
CA GLU A 11 -0.04 -8.33 1.32
C GLU A 11 -0.86 -9.33 2.15
N LYS A 12 -0.35 -9.77 3.31
CA LYS A 12 -1.10 -10.65 4.23
C LYS A 12 -2.40 -10.04 4.76
N TYR A 13 -2.52 -8.73 4.70
CA TYR A 13 -3.68 -7.96 5.15
C TYR A 13 -4.46 -7.34 3.98
N ALA A 14 -4.08 -7.65 2.73
CA ALA A 14 -4.77 -7.16 1.55
C ALA A 14 -6.20 -7.73 1.48
N ASN A 15 -7.13 -6.89 1.02
CA ASN A 15 -8.54 -7.25 0.92
C ASN A 15 -9.15 -6.65 -0.35
N ASP A 16 -9.55 -7.51 -1.28
CA ASP A 16 -10.07 -7.09 -2.59
C ASP A 16 -11.36 -6.27 -2.47
N LYS A 17 -12.25 -6.60 -1.53
CA LYS A 17 -13.47 -5.81 -1.32
C LYS A 17 -13.16 -4.39 -0.88
N ARG A 18 -12.17 -4.22 0.01
CA ARG A 18 -11.70 -2.91 0.46
C ARG A 18 -10.96 -2.17 -0.64
N LYS A 19 -10.11 -2.86 -1.40
CA LYS A 19 -9.45 -2.32 -2.59
C LYS A 19 -10.48 -1.72 -3.55
N ASN A 20 -11.47 -2.51 -3.97
CA ASN A 20 -12.51 -2.06 -4.90
C ASN A 20 -13.33 -0.90 -4.34
N SER A 21 -13.61 -0.92 -3.02
CA SER A 21 -14.31 0.18 -2.36
C SER A 21 -13.49 1.48 -2.35
N ASN A 22 -12.17 1.39 -2.17
CA ASN A 22 -11.27 2.54 -2.25
C ASN A 22 -11.17 3.06 -3.69
N GLU A 23 -10.96 2.18 -4.67
CA GLU A 23 -10.89 2.54 -6.09
C GLU A 23 -12.16 3.27 -6.55
N TRP A 24 -13.33 2.78 -6.14
CA TRP A 24 -14.61 3.47 -6.39
C TRP A 24 -14.71 4.82 -5.66
N PHE A 25 -14.34 4.88 -4.37
CA PHE A 25 -14.44 6.10 -3.57
C PHE A 25 -13.52 7.21 -4.10
N PHE A 26 -12.28 6.86 -4.46
CA PHE A 26 -11.28 7.78 -5.00
C PHE A 26 -11.42 8.04 -6.50
N LYS A 27 -12.31 7.31 -7.18
CA LYS A 27 -12.62 7.49 -8.60
C LYS A 27 -11.36 7.36 -9.46
N THR A 28 -10.85 6.13 -9.53
CA THR A 28 -9.55 5.84 -10.17
C THR A 28 -9.64 5.57 -11.66
N GLU A 29 -10.80 5.76 -12.28
CA GLU A 29 -10.96 5.58 -13.72
C GLU A 29 -10.36 6.76 -14.52
N LYS A 30 -10.20 6.56 -15.82
CA LYS A 30 -9.64 7.57 -16.72
C LYS A 30 -10.52 8.82 -16.76
N GLY A 31 -9.91 9.99 -16.57
CA GLY A 31 -10.59 11.29 -16.52
C GLY A 31 -11.21 11.63 -15.16
N GLU A 32 -10.99 10.79 -14.14
CA GLU A 32 -11.49 11.02 -12.78
C GLU A 32 -10.39 11.49 -11.82
N TYR A 33 -10.76 11.73 -10.55
CA TYR A 33 -9.92 12.38 -9.55
C TYR A 33 -8.64 11.58 -9.21
N GLY A 34 -8.78 10.27 -9.01
CA GLY A 34 -7.68 9.37 -8.68
C GLY A 34 -7.15 8.61 -9.89
N GLU A 35 -7.25 9.17 -11.11
CA GLU A 35 -6.82 8.46 -12.32
C GLU A 35 -5.40 7.88 -12.16
N GLY A 36 -5.31 6.56 -12.26
CA GLY A 36 -4.03 5.83 -12.17
C GLY A 36 -3.62 5.39 -10.77
N ASP A 37 -4.29 5.85 -9.72
CA ASP A 37 -4.07 5.36 -8.36
C ASP A 37 -4.43 3.87 -8.24
N ARG A 38 -3.65 3.14 -7.43
CA ARG A 38 -3.88 1.72 -7.16
C ARG A 38 -3.92 1.50 -5.67
N PHE A 39 -4.82 0.62 -5.23
CA PHE A 39 -4.98 0.31 -3.81
C PHE A 39 -4.65 -1.16 -3.54
N MET A 40 -3.90 -1.42 -2.47
CA MET A 40 -3.67 -2.78 -1.95
C MET A 40 -4.85 -3.29 -1.09
N GLY A 41 -5.74 -2.39 -0.65
CA GLY A 41 -6.88 -2.75 0.20
C GLY A 41 -6.51 -3.06 1.65
N VAL A 42 -5.39 -2.55 2.15
CA VAL A 42 -4.98 -2.70 3.56
C VAL A 42 -5.59 -1.60 4.43
N SER A 43 -6.01 -1.93 5.65
CA SER A 43 -6.54 -0.95 6.61
C SER A 43 -5.42 -0.23 7.36
N MET A 44 -5.63 1.02 7.79
CA MET A 44 -4.63 1.73 8.60
C MET A 44 -4.22 0.99 9.88
N PRO A 45 -5.14 0.39 10.66
CA PRO A 45 -4.76 -0.47 11.78
C PRO A 45 -3.82 -1.62 11.39
N ASP A 46 -4.05 -2.26 10.24
CA ASP A 46 -3.24 -3.41 9.81
C ASP A 46 -1.89 -2.99 9.24
N ILE A 47 -1.81 -1.85 8.54
CA ILE A 47 -0.51 -1.23 8.18
C ILE A 47 0.32 -1.04 9.44
N ARG A 48 -0.25 -0.39 10.47
CA ARG A 48 0.46 -0.15 11.74
C ARG A 48 0.91 -1.43 12.43
N LYS A 49 0.21 -2.56 12.25
CA LYS A 49 0.66 -3.86 12.79
C LYS A 49 1.80 -4.44 11.96
N ALA A 50 1.64 -4.49 10.63
CA ALA A 50 2.59 -5.06 9.69
C ALA A 50 3.97 -4.38 9.76
N ILE A 51 4.01 -3.05 9.90
CA ILE A 51 5.27 -2.30 9.85
C ILE A 51 6.07 -2.30 11.16
N LYS A 52 5.55 -2.82 12.28
CA LYS A 52 6.21 -2.73 13.60
C LYS A 52 7.63 -3.29 13.60
N GLY A 53 7.87 -4.36 12.83
CA GLY A 53 9.19 -4.99 12.72
C GLY A 53 10.18 -4.25 11.84
N PHE A 54 9.75 -3.21 11.11
CA PHE A 54 10.52 -2.57 10.05
C PHE A 54 11.06 -1.17 10.42
N SER A 55 11.15 -0.85 11.72
CA SER A 55 11.56 0.49 12.20
C SER A 55 12.98 0.91 11.79
N THR A 56 13.84 -0.04 11.43
CA THR A 56 15.25 0.20 11.03
C THR A 56 15.46 0.14 9.51
N LEU A 57 14.39 0.24 8.71
CA LEU A 57 14.48 0.27 7.25
C LEU A 57 15.30 1.50 6.79
N SER A 58 16.24 1.31 5.86
CA SER A 58 17.06 2.42 5.36
C SER A 58 16.24 3.38 4.48
N PHE A 59 16.69 4.63 4.38
CA PHE A 59 16.04 5.60 3.50
C PHE A 59 15.97 5.14 2.04
N THR A 60 16.99 4.44 1.54
CA THR A 60 16.98 3.86 0.19
C THR A 60 15.84 2.86 -0.01
N GLU A 61 15.57 2.01 0.99
CA GLU A 61 14.48 1.04 0.92
C GLU A 61 13.11 1.72 1.12
N ILE A 62 13.03 2.76 1.96
CA ILE A 62 11.82 3.59 2.09
C ILE A 62 11.50 4.28 0.76
N SER A 63 12.50 4.83 0.06
CA SER A 63 12.31 5.44 -1.26
C SER A 63 11.78 4.43 -2.28
N LYS A 64 12.16 3.16 -2.21
CA LYS A 64 11.58 2.12 -3.08
C LYS A 64 10.09 1.90 -2.81
N LEU A 65 9.68 1.94 -1.54
CA LEU A 65 8.26 1.84 -1.15
C LEU A 65 7.47 3.06 -1.63
N LEU A 66 8.01 4.28 -1.47
CA LEU A 66 7.33 5.52 -1.90
C LEU A 66 7.17 5.64 -3.41
N ASN A 67 8.09 5.07 -4.19
CA ASN A 67 8.03 5.04 -5.65
C ASN A 67 7.30 3.80 -6.19
N SER A 68 6.76 2.95 -5.31
CA SER A 68 5.94 1.81 -5.71
C SER A 68 4.62 2.32 -6.28
N PRO A 69 4.12 1.78 -7.41
CA PRO A 69 2.81 2.13 -7.94
C PRO A 69 1.66 1.53 -7.11
N ILE A 70 1.97 0.84 -6.01
CA ILE A 70 1.08 0.13 -5.08
C ILE A 70 1.57 0.38 -3.66
#